data_AF-R5WGS9-F1
#
_entry.id   AF-R5WGS9-F1
#
_cell.length_a   1.000
_cell.length_b   1.000
_cell.length_c   1.000
_cell.angle_alpha   90.00
_cell.angle_beta   90.00
_cell.angle_gamma   90.00
#
_symmetry.space_group_name_H-M   'P 1'
#
loop_
_entity.id
_entity.type
_entity.pdbx_description
1 polymer ?
#
loop_
_entity_poly.entity_id
_entity_poly.type
_entity_poly.pdbx_seq_one_letter_code
_entity_poly.pdbx_strand_id
1 'polypeptide(L)'
;MANTNITMRIDETLKAQLQELLSNLGMDMTTFFTMAAKQAVREQALPFRPDMNVGKYGLEAYKLAIQNTKYDKQGRATISSDDDWVDESEWDDVYEQVKKGKG
;
A
#
# COMPACT_ATOMS: atom_id res chain seq x y z
N MET A 1 -16.79 19.14 -6.49
CA MET A 1 -15.54 18.37 -6.32
C MET A 1 -15.40 17.52 -7.57
N ALA A 2 -14.23 17.51 -8.22
CA ALA A 2 -13.99 16.63 -9.35
C ALA A 2 -14.03 15.18 -8.86
N ASN A 3 -14.80 14.32 -9.52
CA ASN A 3 -14.75 12.88 -9.27
C ASN A 3 -13.56 12.32 -10.05
N THR A 4 -12.54 11.88 -9.33
CA THR A 4 -11.39 11.18 -9.90
C THR A 4 -11.56 9.70 -9.61
N ASN A 5 -11.42 8.86 -10.63
CA ASN A 5 -11.49 7.41 -10.49
C ASN A 5 -10.12 6.86 -10.11
N ILE A 6 -10.09 5.93 -9.15
CA ILE A 6 -8.87 5.20 -8.75
C ILE A 6 -9.10 3.73 -9.09
N THR A 7 -8.23 3.15 -9.91
CA THR A 7 -8.24 1.72 -10.25
C THR A 7 -7.10 1.04 -9.51
N MET A 8 -7.40 0.03 -8.69
CA MET A 8 -6.40 -0.74 -7.95
C MET A 8 -6.49 -2.21 -8.31
N ARG A 9 -5.33 -2.87 -8.42
CA ARG A 9 -5.24 -4.32 -8.57
C ARG A 9 -5.08 -4.96 -7.19
N ILE A 10 -5.91 -5.95 -6.90
CA ILE A 10 -5.95 -6.67 -5.63
C ILE A 10 -6.25 -8.13 -5.92
N ASP A 11 -5.65 -9.02 -5.14
CA ASP A 11 -5.98 -10.44 -5.18
C ASP A 11 -7.47 -10.66 -4.84
N GLU A 12 -8.10 -11.63 -5.51
CA GLU A 12 -9.54 -11.90 -5.37
C GLU A 12 -9.88 -12.35 -3.95
N THR A 13 -9.06 -13.21 -3.34
CA THR A 13 -9.28 -13.71 -1.99
C THR A 13 -9.11 -12.60 -0.96
N LEU A 14 -8.07 -11.77 -1.12
CA LEU A 14 -7.83 -10.62 -0.25
C LEU A 14 -8.97 -9.58 -0.35
N LYS A 15 -9.48 -9.32 -1.56
CA LYS A 15 -10.62 -8.44 -1.77
C LYS A 15 -11.86 -8.94 -1.02
N ALA A 16 -12.17 -10.23 -1.13
CA ALA A 16 -13.31 -10.82 -0.45
C ALA A 16 -13.19 -10.72 1.08
N GLN A 17 -12.01 -11.06 1.63
CA GLN A 17 -11.72 -10.94 3.07
C GLN A 17 -11.83 -9.50 3.56
N LEU A 18 -11.27 -8.54 2.82
CA LEU A 18 -11.35 -7.13 3.18
C LEU A 18 -12.81 -6.64 3.12
N GLN A 19 -13.58 -7.02 2.10
CA GLN A 19 -14.96 -6.62 1.96
C GLN A 19 -15.85 -7.14 3.12
N GLU A 20 -15.65 -8.39 3.54
CA GLU A 20 -16.34 -8.97 4.68
C GLU A 20 -15.99 -8.22 5.98
N LEU A 21 -14.70 -7.97 6.22
CA LEU A 21 -14.24 -7.21 7.38
C LEU A 21 -14.87 -5.81 7.42
N LEU A 22 -14.82 -5.07 6.32
CA LEU A 22 -15.37 -3.72 6.23
C LEU A 22 -16.90 -3.72 6.43
N SER A 23 -17.60 -4.70 5.86
CA SER A 23 -19.04 -4.88 6.08
C SER A 23 -19.37 -5.10 7.57
N ASN A 24 -18.58 -5.93 8.27
CA ASN A 24 -18.75 -6.15 9.71
C ASN A 24 -18.47 -4.90 10.54
N LEU A 25 -17.61 -4.01 10.05
CA LEU A 25 -17.33 -2.69 10.63
C LEU A 25 -18.34 -1.61 10.20
N GLY A 26 -19.33 -1.95 9.37
CA GLY A 26 -20.36 -1.02 8.90
C GLY A 26 -19.89 -0.02 7.85
N MET A 27 -18.87 -0.37 7.05
CA MET A 27 -18.26 0.50 6.05
C MET A 27 -18.01 -0.24 4.72
N ASP A 28 -17.97 0.50 3.62
CA ASP A 28 -17.66 -0.03 2.29
C ASP A 28 -16.20 0.24 1.88
N MET A 29 -15.74 -0.42 0.81
CA MET A 29 -14.37 -0.24 0.30
C MET A 29 -14.05 1.22 -0.03
N THR A 30 -14.99 1.94 -0.65
CA THR A 30 -14.78 3.35 -1.01
C THR A 30 -14.54 4.20 0.23
N THR A 31 -15.34 4.00 1.29
CA THR A 31 -15.17 4.72 2.55
C THR A 31 -13.83 4.41 3.19
N PHE A 32 -13.42 3.14 3.22
CA PHE A 32 -12.12 2.74 3.76
C PHE A 32 -10.95 3.45 3.06
N PHE A 33 -10.86 3.36 1.74
CA PHE A 33 -9.76 3.98 0.99
C PHE A 33 -9.79 5.51 1.08
N THR A 34 -10.99 6.11 1.09
CA THR A 34 -11.14 7.56 1.28
C THR A 34 -10.64 7.99 2.66
N MET A 35 -10.97 7.24 3.71
CA MET A 35 -10.50 7.53 5.07
C MET A 35 -8.98 7.34 5.18
N ALA A 36 -8.44 6.26 4.64
CA ALA A 36 -7.00 6.00 4.62
C ALA A 36 -6.24 7.13 3.90
N ALA A 37 -6.73 7.57 2.73
CA ALA A 37 -6.15 8.69 1.99
C ALA A 37 -6.22 10.01 2.78
N LYS A 38 -7.38 10.32 3.38
CA LYS A 38 -7.54 11.52 4.23
C LYS A 38 -6.60 11.49 5.44
N GLN A 39 -6.45 10.34 6.07
CA GLN A 39 -5.54 10.17 7.20
C GLN A 39 -4.09 10.37 6.76
N ALA A 40 -3.69 9.79 5.63
CA ALA A 40 -2.34 9.95 5.10
C ALA A 40 -2.00 11.41 4.79
N VAL A 41 -2.94 12.13 4.17
CA VAL A 41 -2.79 13.57 3.89
C VAL A 41 -2.76 14.39 5.19
N ARG A 42 -3.60 14.08 6.17
CA ARG A 42 -3.64 14.81 7.45
C ARG A 42 -2.35 14.64 8.26
N GLU A 43 -1.81 13.43 8.29
CA GLU A 43 -0.66 13.08 9.13
C GLU A 43 0.67 13.15 8.38
N GLN A 44 0.65 13.39 7.06
CA GLN A 44 1.84 13.37 6.19
C GLN A 44 2.64 12.07 6.36
N ALA A 45 1.94 10.96 6.52
CA ALA A 45 2.50 9.64 6.81
C ALA A 45 1.59 8.54 6.24
N LEU A 46 2.07 7.30 6.18
CA LEU A 46 1.22 6.18 5.79
C LEU A 46 0.14 5.93 6.87
N PRO A 47 -1.08 5.50 6.48
CA PRO A 47 -2.17 5.21 7.41
C PRO A 47 -1.95 3.91 8.21
N PHE A 48 -0.81 3.27 8.01
CA PHE A 48 -0.31 2.13 8.76
C PHE A 48 1.20 2.30 8.95
N ARG A 49 1.77 1.65 9.97
CA ARG A 49 3.22 1.65 10.21
C ARG A 49 3.83 0.41 9.57
N PRO A 50 4.52 0.52 8.42
CA PRO A 50 5.27 -0.61 7.91
C PRO A 50 6.44 -0.86 8.86
N ASP A 51 6.46 -2.03 9.50
CA ASP A 51 7.58 -2.47 10.30
C ASP A 51 7.96 -3.91 9.92
N MET A 52 9.27 -4.19 9.87
CA MET A 52 9.80 -5.54 9.64
C MET A 52 9.82 -6.35 10.94
N ASN A 53 9.06 -5.96 11.97
CA ASN A 53 9.12 -6.61 13.26
C ASN A 53 8.38 -7.95 13.20
N VAL A 54 9.18 -9.00 13.00
CA VAL A 54 8.85 -10.43 13.01
C VAL A 54 7.98 -10.91 14.18
N GLY A 55 7.79 -10.10 15.24
CA GLY A 55 6.99 -10.45 16.41
C GLY A 55 5.52 -10.01 16.39
N LYS A 56 5.08 -9.17 15.44
CA LYS A 56 3.69 -8.66 15.42
C LYS A 56 2.70 -9.53 14.65
N TYR A 57 3.17 -10.21 13.62
CA TYR A 57 2.36 -11.09 12.79
C TYR A 57 2.80 -12.53 13.02
N GLY A 58 1.86 -13.49 13.01
CA GLY A 58 2.21 -14.90 13.11
C GLY A 58 3.25 -15.28 12.05
N LEU A 59 4.14 -16.23 12.38
CA LEU A 59 5.26 -16.63 11.51
C LEU A 59 4.82 -16.89 10.06
N GLU A 60 3.60 -17.37 9.84
CA GLU A 60 3.06 -17.66 8.53
C GLU A 60 2.80 -16.41 7.68
N ALA A 61 2.22 -15.36 8.25
CA ALA A 61 1.98 -14.10 7.53
C ALA A 61 3.29 -13.41 7.18
N TYR A 62 4.28 -13.46 8.08
CA TYR A 62 5.62 -12.93 7.81
C TYR A 62 6.34 -13.72 6.70
N LYS A 63 6.26 -15.06 6.73
CA LYS A 63 6.80 -15.92 5.68
C LYS A 63 6.14 -15.64 4.33
N LEU A 64 4.82 -15.48 4.30
CA LEU A 64 4.07 -15.19 3.08
C LEU A 64 4.46 -13.83 2.49
N ALA A 65 4.60 -12.80 3.33
CA ALA A 65 5.06 -11.48 2.91
C ALA A 65 6.48 -11.53 2.31
N ILE A 66 7.41 -12.26 2.94
CA ILE A 66 8.76 -12.45 2.38
C ILE A 66 8.72 -13.20 1.04
N GLN A 67 7.92 -14.26 0.94
CA GLN A 67 7.84 -15.07 -0.29
C GLN A 67 7.31 -14.27 -1.47
N ASN A 68 6.35 -13.36 -1.23
CA ASN A 68 5.74 -12.54 -2.26
C ASN A 68 6.52 -11.26 -2.56
N THR A 69 7.50 -10.90 -1.73
CA THR A 69 8.33 -9.71 -1.94
C THR A 69 9.54 -10.07 -2.81
N LYS A 70 9.68 -9.41 -3.96
CA LYS A 70 10.90 -9.52 -4.77
C LYS A 70 11.98 -8.62 -4.17
N TYR A 71 13.23 -9.09 -4.16
CA TYR A 71 14.37 -8.37 -3.60
C TYR A 71 15.49 -8.22 -4.63
N ASP A 72 16.21 -7.09 -4.61
CA ASP A 72 17.44 -6.91 -5.38
C ASP A 72 18.64 -7.59 -4.72
N LYS A 73 19.79 -7.55 -5.40
CA LYS A 73 21.07 -8.08 -4.91
C LYS A 73 21.57 -7.38 -3.64
N GLN A 74 20.99 -6.23 -3.26
CA GLN A 74 21.31 -5.49 -2.04
C GLN A 74 20.29 -5.75 -0.91
N GLY A 75 19.33 -6.66 -1.12
CA GLY A 75 18.33 -7.05 -0.14
C GLY A 75 17.22 -6.03 0.06
N ARG A 76 17.06 -5.07 -0.87
CA ARG A 76 15.96 -4.11 -0.85
C ARG A 76 14.78 -4.70 -1.60
N ALA A 77 13.56 -4.50 -1.08
CA ALA A 77 12.36 -4.91 -1.79
C ALA A 77 12.27 -4.11 -3.11
N THR A 78 12.21 -4.80 -4.25
CA THR A 78 12.11 -4.16 -5.57
C THR A 78 10.93 -4.68 -6.34
N ILE A 79 10.38 -3.81 -7.17
CA ILE A 79 9.43 -4.19 -8.21
C ILE A 79 10.24 -4.78 -9.38
N SER A 80 9.69 -5.77 -10.08
CA SER A 80 10.34 -6.43 -11.22
C SER A 80 10.56 -5.43 -12.35
N SER A 81 11.63 -5.53 -13.13
CA SER A 81 11.81 -4.68 -14.32
C SER A 81 10.73 -4.88 -15.38
N ASP A 82 10.14 -6.09 -15.43
CA ASP A 82 8.99 -6.45 -16.28
C ASP A 82 7.62 -6.14 -15.66
N ASP A 83 7.57 -5.47 -14.51
CA ASP A 83 6.30 -5.04 -13.91
C ASP A 83 5.87 -3.73 -14.59
N ASP A 84 4.62 -3.68 -15.08
CA ASP A 84 4.04 -2.51 -15.76
C ASP A 84 4.11 -1.21 -14.91
N TRP A 85 4.37 -1.34 -13.61
CA TRP A 85 4.50 -0.26 -12.63
C TRP A 85 5.86 0.44 -12.65
N VAL A 86 6.87 -0.12 -13.33
CA VAL A 86 8.20 0.53 -13.49
C VAL A 86 8.14 1.77 -14.37
N ASP A 87 7.19 1.80 -15.32
CA ASP A 87 7.03 2.92 -16.27
C ASP A 87 6.08 4.02 -15.75
N GLU A 88 5.48 3.86 -14.57
CA GLU A 88 4.61 4.88 -13.99
C GLU A 88 5.42 6.03 -13.37
N SER A 89 5.86 6.97 -14.24
CA SER A 89 6.54 8.21 -13.85
C SER A 89 5.62 9.22 -13.13
N GLU A 90 4.31 8.96 -13.08
CA GLU A 90 3.32 9.90 -12.53
C GLU A 90 3.45 10.11 -11.01
N TRP A 91 4.19 9.24 -10.32
CA TRP A 91 4.45 9.34 -8.89
C TRP A 91 5.85 9.86 -8.54
N ASP A 92 6.74 10.01 -9.52
CA ASP A 92 8.11 10.49 -9.31
C ASP A 92 8.13 11.94 -8.80
N ASP A 93 7.27 12.79 -9.35
CA ASP A 93 7.15 14.20 -8.93
C ASP A 93 6.67 14.33 -7.48
N VAL A 94 5.77 13.44 -7.04
CA VAL A 94 5.27 13.41 -5.66
C VAL A 94 6.37 12.93 -4.72
N TYR A 95 7.14 11.93 -5.13
CA TYR A 95 8.26 11.39 -4.35
C TYR A 95 9.39 12.43 -4.18
N GLU A 96 9.70 13.19 -5.23
CA GLU A 96 10.70 14.25 -5.20
C GLU A 96 10.26 15.47 -4.38
N GLN A 97 8.96 15.81 -4.37
CA GLN A 97 8.44 16.86 -3.48
C GLN A 97 8.53 16.45 -2.00
N VAL A 98 8.22 15.20 -1.66
CA VAL A 98 8.32 14.69 -0.28
C VAL A 98 9.77 14.66 0.21
N LYS A 99 10.74 14.34 -0.65
CA LYS A 99 12.18 14.42 -0.31
C LYS A 99 12.64 15.85 -0.09
N LYS A 100 12.21 16.79 -0.95
CA LYS A 100 12.60 18.22 -0.84
C LYS A 100 12.01 18.90 0.40
N GLY A 101 10.90 18.40 0.93
CA GLY A 101 10.27 18.91 2.16
C GLY A 101 10.91 18.46 3.48
N LYS A 102 11.98 17.65 3.47
CA LYS A 102 12.75 17.25 4.68
C LYS A 102 14.07 18.01 4.83
N GLY A 103 14.08 19.30 4.47
CA GLY A 103 15.17 20.25 4.74
C GLY A 103 14.78 21.24 5.82
#